data_AF-A0A3B9XIV4-F1
#
_entry.id   AF-A0A3B9XIV4-F1
#
_cell.length_a   1.000
_cell.length_b   1.000
_cell.length_c   1.000
_cell.angle_alpha   90.00
_cell.angle_beta   90.00
_cell.angle_gamma   90.00
#
_symmetry.space_group_name_H-M   'P 1'
#
loop_
_entity.id
_entity.type
_entity.pdbx_description
1 polymer ?
#
loop_
_entity_poly.entity_id
_entity_poly.type
_entity_poly.pdbx_seq_one_letter_code
_entity_poly.pdbx_strand_id
1 'polypeptide(L)'
;MKWKVILILALNFQGVALGCANHPCRLKKGGAEMGSVTGTQENMEKVLVAKHDGSKQCDKKSGTSLDVMVKDLGEIKVYDQFKAQDDLMRIQVCGAPTGMHNVYEISKSDLKKATQVGFTLWKGSKKK
;
A
#
# COMPACT_ATOMS: atom_id res chain seq x y z
N MET A 1 7.04 34.01 -20.16
CA MET A 1 6.90 35.30 -19.47
C MET A 1 6.88 35.00 -17.98
N LYS A 2 7.83 35.58 -17.26
CA LYS A 2 8.05 35.41 -15.82
C LYS A 2 7.00 36.25 -15.08
N TRP A 3 6.25 35.67 -14.16
CA TRP A 3 5.67 36.43 -13.05
C TRP A 3 5.97 35.71 -11.75
N LYS A 4 7.10 36.11 -11.17
CA LYS A 4 7.46 35.83 -9.79
C LYS A 4 6.79 36.87 -8.91
N VAL A 5 6.13 36.38 -7.86
CA VAL A 5 6.25 36.82 -6.45
C VAL A 5 5.67 38.21 -6.10
N ILE A 6 5.25 38.28 -4.83
CA ILE A 6 4.96 39.45 -3.99
C ILE A 6 3.47 39.78 -3.86
N LEU A 7 2.83 39.22 -2.84
CA LEU A 7 2.20 40.09 -1.84
C LEU A 7 2.28 39.42 -0.46
N ILE A 8 3.22 39.93 0.32
CA ILE A 8 3.39 39.71 1.74
C ILE A 8 2.27 40.47 2.44
N LEU A 9 1.45 39.79 3.23
CA LEU A 9 0.66 40.43 4.28
C LEU A 9 1.07 39.79 5.60
N ALA A 10 1.97 40.51 6.26
CA ALA A 10 2.33 40.33 7.64
C ALA A 10 1.11 40.64 8.53
N LEU A 11 0.94 39.88 9.62
CA LEU A 11 1.00 40.40 11.00
C LEU A 11 0.52 39.34 12.00
N ASN A 12 1.44 38.98 12.91
CA ASN A 12 1.26 38.82 14.36
C ASN A 12 0.13 37.92 14.89
N PHE A 13 0.51 36.76 15.43
CA PHE A 13 0.07 36.40 16.77
C PHE A 13 1.24 35.82 17.58
N GLN A 14 1.63 36.58 18.60
CA GLN A 14 2.66 36.25 19.57
C GLN A 14 2.32 34.97 20.34
N GLY A 15 3.38 34.30 20.78
CA GLY A 15 3.34 32.92 21.27
C GLY A 15 2.74 32.70 22.64
N VAL A 16 2.62 31.42 22.97
CA VAL A 16 2.38 30.90 24.31
C VAL A 16 3.26 29.67 24.54
N ALA A 17 4.16 29.84 25.51
CA ALA A 17 4.76 28.90 26.47
C ALA A 17 5.09 27.44 26.06
N LEU A 18 6.41 27.20 25.99
CA LEU A 18 7.17 26.24 26.83
C LEU A 18 6.35 25.23 27.66
N GLY A 19 6.43 23.96 27.27
CA GLY A 19 6.20 22.81 28.15
C GLY A 19 7.38 21.86 28.07
N CYS A 20 8.22 21.83 29.10
CA CYS A 20 9.30 20.86 29.28
C CYS A 20 8.83 19.71 30.18
N ALA A 21 9.15 18.49 29.73
CA ALA A 21 9.49 17.26 30.46
C ALA A 21 8.57 16.75 31.61
N ASN A 22 8.17 15.47 31.50
CA ASN A 22 8.60 14.40 32.42
C ASN A 22 7.85 13.09 32.10
N HIS A 23 8.46 12.22 31.31
CA HIS A 23 8.15 10.78 31.38
C HIS A 23 9.45 10.02 31.66
N PRO A 24 9.52 9.20 32.72
CA PRO A 24 10.74 8.50 33.08
C PRO A 24 11.10 7.45 32.03
N CYS A 25 12.30 7.60 31.46
CA CYS A 25 13.00 6.55 30.73
C CYS A 25 13.17 5.32 31.64
N ARG A 26 12.40 4.25 31.40
CA ARG A 26 12.67 2.93 31.99
C ARG A 26 13.80 2.26 31.21
N LEU A 27 15.03 2.54 31.62
CA LEU A 27 16.20 1.74 31.23
C LEU A 27 16.11 0.38 31.94
N LYS A 28 15.81 -0.69 31.20
CA LYS A 28 16.11 -2.05 31.64
C LYS A 28 17.41 -2.48 30.96
N LYS A 29 18.51 -2.40 31.71
CA LYS A 29 19.80 -3.05 31.39
C LYS A 29 19.66 -4.55 31.65
N GLY A 30 20.18 -5.36 30.72
CA GLY A 30 20.34 -6.81 30.91
C GLY A 30 20.50 -7.51 29.57
N GLY A 31 21.71 -7.46 29.03
CA GLY A 31 22.10 -8.23 27.85
C GLY A 31 22.21 -9.72 28.16
N ALA A 32 21.81 -10.51 27.17
CA ALA A 32 22.39 -11.80 26.87
C ALA A 32 22.37 -11.91 25.34
N GLU A 33 23.57 -12.03 24.78
CA GLU A 33 23.84 -12.33 23.38
C GLU A 33 23.19 -13.68 23.01
N MET A 34 22.63 -13.80 21.81
CA MET A 34 22.98 -14.82 20.82
C MET A 34 21.98 -14.76 19.67
N GLY A 35 22.48 -14.57 18.45
CA GLY A 35 21.67 -14.63 17.24
C GLY A 35 21.73 -13.38 16.39
N SER A 36 22.96 -12.96 16.03
CA SER A 36 23.17 -12.43 14.69
C SER A 36 22.85 -13.57 13.72
N VAL A 37 21.56 -13.79 13.48
CA VAL A 37 21.13 -14.39 12.22
C VAL A 37 21.53 -13.34 11.21
N THR A 38 22.72 -13.53 10.64
CA THR A 38 23.09 -13.02 9.33
C THR A 38 22.12 -13.66 8.36
N GLY A 39 20.86 -13.25 8.43
CA GLY A 39 19.91 -13.42 7.38
C GLY A 39 20.50 -12.58 6.30
N THR A 40 21.14 -13.24 5.33
CA THR A 40 21.44 -12.68 4.04
C THR A 40 20.22 -11.87 3.67
N GLN A 41 20.34 -10.53 3.76
CA GLN A 41 19.37 -9.63 3.17
C GLN A 41 19.59 -9.77 1.68
N GLU A 42 19.18 -10.93 1.14
CA GLU A 42 18.71 -10.98 -0.21
C GLU A 42 17.56 -9.98 -0.20
N ASN A 43 17.86 -8.81 -0.75
CA ASN A 43 16.86 -7.84 -1.14
C ASN A 43 16.00 -8.55 -2.19
N MET A 44 15.10 -9.43 -1.73
CA MET A 44 14.15 -10.13 -2.56
C MET A 44 13.25 -9.03 -3.08
N GLU A 45 13.55 -8.60 -4.30
CA GLU A 45 12.83 -7.54 -4.96
C GLU A 45 11.36 -7.91 -4.95
N LYS A 46 10.55 -7.11 -4.26
CA LYS A 46 9.11 -7.32 -4.17
C LYS A 46 8.43 -6.53 -5.27
N VAL A 47 7.41 -7.14 -5.86
CA VAL A 47 6.59 -6.50 -6.88
C VAL A 47 5.13 -6.59 -6.47
N LEU A 48 4.35 -5.62 -6.96
CA LEU A 48 2.92 -5.62 -6.78
C LEU A 48 2.26 -6.23 -8.01
N VAL A 49 1.35 -7.17 -7.78
CA VAL A 49 0.53 -7.78 -8.82
C VAL A 49 -0.94 -7.56 -8.51
N ALA A 50 -1.76 -7.39 -9.54
CA ALA A 50 -3.17 -7.06 -9.38
C ALA A 50 -4.05 -7.85 -10.34
N LYS A 51 -5.28 -8.11 -9.88
CA LYS A 51 -6.37 -8.70 -10.67
C LYS A 51 -7.66 -7.96 -10.34
N HIS A 52 -8.49 -7.72 -11.36
CA HIS A 52 -9.80 -7.09 -11.18
C HIS A 52 -10.64 -7.88 -10.20
N ASP A 53 -11.31 -7.20 -9.27
CA ASP A 53 -12.15 -7.89 -8.28
C ASP A 53 -13.54 -8.27 -8.82
N GLY A 54 -13.90 -7.75 -10.00
CA GLY A 54 -15.18 -8.02 -10.65
C GLY A 54 -16.38 -7.27 -10.05
N SER A 55 -16.15 -6.32 -9.15
CA SER A 55 -17.23 -5.50 -8.60
C SER A 55 -17.87 -4.61 -9.67
N LYS A 56 -19.17 -4.37 -9.50
CA LYS A 56 -20.04 -3.62 -10.40
C LYS A 56 -20.58 -2.38 -9.70
N GLN A 57 -20.73 -1.31 -10.46
CA GLN A 57 -21.35 -0.07 -10.02
C GLN A 57 -22.77 -0.31 -9.52
N CYS A 58 -23.17 0.40 -8.46
CA CYS A 58 -24.43 0.27 -7.71
C CYS A 58 -24.62 -1.02 -6.90
N ASP A 59 -23.84 -2.08 -7.14
CA ASP A 59 -23.94 -3.33 -6.37
C ASP A 59 -22.95 -3.34 -5.19
N LYS A 60 -23.48 -3.03 -4.01
CA LYS A 60 -22.71 -2.89 -2.76
C LYS A 60 -22.03 -4.17 -2.28
N LYS A 61 -22.43 -5.35 -2.77
CA LYS A 61 -21.87 -6.66 -2.37
C LYS A 61 -21.18 -7.38 -3.53
N SER A 62 -20.95 -6.68 -4.63
CA SER A 62 -20.23 -7.24 -5.77
C SER A 62 -18.73 -7.25 -5.54
N GLY A 63 -18.06 -8.20 -6.19
CA GLY A 63 -16.61 -8.32 -6.22
C GLY A 63 -16.03 -9.29 -5.20
N THR A 64 -14.94 -9.92 -5.60
CA THR A 64 -14.23 -10.93 -4.79
C THR A 64 -13.37 -10.25 -3.73
N SER A 65 -13.45 -10.72 -2.48
CA SER A 65 -12.59 -10.23 -1.39
C SER A 65 -11.13 -10.64 -1.62
N LEU A 66 -10.21 -9.99 -0.88
CA LEU A 66 -8.79 -10.33 -0.91
C LEU A 66 -8.57 -11.79 -0.51
N ASP A 67 -9.16 -12.23 0.60
CA ASP A 67 -8.97 -13.59 1.15
C ASP A 67 -9.52 -14.71 0.25
N VAL A 68 -10.45 -14.38 -0.65
CA VAL A 68 -10.97 -15.34 -1.64
C VAL A 68 -10.08 -15.36 -2.86
N MET A 69 -9.72 -14.20 -3.42
CA MET A 69 -8.93 -14.13 -4.66
C MET A 69 -7.46 -14.50 -4.45
N VAL A 70 -6.92 -14.34 -3.24
CA VAL A 70 -5.54 -14.76 -2.92
C VAL A 70 -5.32 -16.26 -3.18
N LYS A 71 -6.39 -17.07 -3.10
CA LYS A 71 -6.33 -18.51 -3.38
C LYS A 71 -5.93 -18.81 -4.83
N ASP A 72 -6.21 -17.90 -5.77
CA ASP A 72 -5.79 -18.03 -7.17
C ASP A 72 -4.26 -18.01 -7.31
N LEU A 73 -3.53 -17.43 -6.34
CA LEU A 73 -2.06 -17.39 -6.33
C LEU A 73 -1.42 -18.71 -5.87
N GLY A 74 -2.21 -19.66 -5.35
CA GLY A 74 -1.74 -20.97 -4.92
C GLY A 74 -0.69 -20.88 -3.81
N GLU A 75 0.50 -21.43 -4.07
CA GLU A 75 1.61 -21.52 -3.11
C GLU A 75 2.49 -20.25 -3.06
N ILE A 76 2.17 -19.22 -3.85
CA ILE A 76 2.96 -17.98 -3.85
C ILE A 76 2.80 -17.27 -2.51
N LYS A 77 3.93 -16.94 -1.89
CA LYS A 77 3.95 -16.19 -0.64
C LYS A 77 3.54 -14.74 -0.88
N VAL A 78 2.47 -14.32 -0.21
CA VAL A 78 2.00 -12.93 -0.17
C VAL A 78 2.57 -12.23 1.05
N TYR A 79 3.18 -11.07 0.84
CA TYR A 79 3.76 -10.24 1.90
C TYR A 79 2.79 -9.18 2.41
N ASP A 80 1.93 -8.67 1.53
CA ASP A 80 0.96 -7.63 1.81
C ASP A 80 -0.17 -7.69 0.79
N GLN A 81 -1.35 -7.19 1.14
CA GLN A 81 -2.53 -7.20 0.27
C GLN A 81 -3.43 -6.00 0.53
N PHE A 82 -3.98 -5.40 -0.52
CA PHE A 82 -4.90 -4.27 -0.40
C PHE A 82 -5.81 -4.14 -1.62
N LYS A 83 -6.93 -3.43 -1.43
CA LYS A 83 -7.83 -3.02 -2.51
C LYS A 83 -7.34 -1.71 -3.12
N ALA A 84 -7.37 -1.61 -4.45
CA ALA A 84 -7.04 -0.37 -5.15
C ALA A 84 -7.94 -0.16 -6.36
N GLN A 85 -8.11 1.09 -6.78
CA GLN A 85 -8.78 1.45 -8.04
C GLN A 85 -7.70 1.72 -9.11
N ASP A 86 -8.02 1.48 -10.38
CA ASP A 86 -7.10 1.67 -11.51
C ASP A 86 -6.86 3.11 -11.97
N ASP A 87 -7.36 4.10 -11.21
CA ASP A 87 -7.29 5.54 -11.52
C ASP A 87 -7.85 5.92 -12.92
N LEU A 88 -8.60 5.02 -13.57
CA LEU A 88 -9.25 5.29 -14.84
C LEU A 88 -10.62 5.92 -14.62
N MET A 89 -10.94 6.92 -15.44
CA MET A 89 -12.30 7.45 -15.51
C MET A 89 -13.23 6.40 -16.13
N ARG A 90 -14.30 6.06 -15.40
CA ARG A 90 -15.29 5.07 -15.82
C ARG A 90 -16.67 5.70 -15.87
N ILE A 91 -17.48 5.25 -16.84
CA ILE A 91 -18.88 5.63 -16.94
C ILE A 91 -19.65 5.14 -15.71
N GLN A 92 -20.41 6.03 -15.07
CA GLN A 92 -21.09 5.78 -13.80
C GLN A 92 -22.53 5.30 -14.02
N VAL A 93 -22.67 4.10 -14.61
CA VAL A 93 -23.97 3.44 -14.80
C VAL A 93 -24.00 2.12 -14.05
N CYS A 94 -25.16 1.75 -13.50
CA CYS A 94 -25.30 0.51 -12.74
C CYS A 94 -24.96 -0.72 -13.60
N GLY A 95 -24.22 -1.66 -13.02
CA GLY A 95 -23.78 -2.87 -13.70
C GLY A 95 -22.45 -2.75 -14.45
N ALA A 96 -21.94 -1.53 -14.68
CA ALA A 96 -20.60 -1.34 -15.24
C ALA A 96 -19.51 -1.77 -14.22
N PRO A 97 -18.29 -2.15 -14.65
CA PRO A 97 -17.19 -2.44 -13.73
C PRO A 97 -16.78 -1.21 -12.90
N THR A 98 -16.41 -1.44 -11.65
CA THR A 98 -15.93 -0.36 -10.75
C THR A 98 -14.51 0.11 -11.04
N GLY A 99 -13.68 -0.76 -11.62
CA GLY A 99 -12.23 -0.54 -11.72
C GLY A 99 -11.46 -0.95 -10.46
N MET A 100 -12.13 -1.62 -9.51
CA MET A 100 -11.48 -2.13 -8.32
C MET A 100 -10.64 -3.37 -8.62
N HIS A 101 -9.51 -3.46 -7.94
CA HIS A 101 -8.51 -4.50 -8.04
C HIS A 101 -8.13 -5.00 -6.66
N ASN A 102 -7.85 -6.29 -6.60
CA ASN A 102 -7.13 -6.90 -5.49
C ASN A 102 -5.63 -6.87 -5.84
N VAL A 103 -4.84 -6.19 -5.02
CA VAL A 103 -3.40 -6.03 -5.21
C VAL A 103 -2.66 -6.81 -4.13
N TYR A 104 -1.63 -7.54 -4.53
CA TYR A 104 -0.81 -8.38 -3.67
C TYR A 104 0.66 -8.05 -3.88
N GLU A 105 1.41 -7.98 -2.79
CA GLU A 105 2.86 -7.90 -2.81
C GLU A 105 3.46 -9.31 -2.77
N ILE A 106 4.23 -9.66 -3.80
CA ILE A 106 4.85 -10.98 -3.95
C ILE A 106 6.34 -10.83 -4.29
N SER A 107 7.09 -11.93 -4.25
CA SER A 107 8.46 -11.96 -4.76
C SER A 107 8.47 -11.77 -6.28
N LYS A 108 9.41 -10.99 -6.81
CA LYS A 108 9.58 -10.82 -8.27
C LYS A 108 9.82 -12.14 -8.99
N SER A 109 10.44 -13.11 -8.34
CA SER A 109 10.65 -14.47 -8.89
C SER A 109 9.34 -15.19 -9.23
N ASP A 110 8.25 -14.88 -8.52
CA ASP A 110 6.94 -15.51 -8.71
C ASP A 110 6.03 -14.74 -9.68
N LEU A 111 6.49 -13.62 -10.24
CA LEU A 111 5.71 -12.80 -11.18
C LEU A 111 5.19 -13.63 -12.36
N LYS A 112 6.03 -14.50 -12.93
CA LYS A 112 5.62 -15.35 -14.07
C LYS A 112 4.47 -16.30 -13.70
N LYS A 113 4.50 -16.87 -12.49
CA LYS A 113 3.44 -17.76 -11.98
C LYS A 113 2.15 -16.98 -11.74
N ALA A 114 2.25 -15.80 -11.12
CA ALA A 114 1.10 -14.92 -10.90
C ALA A 114 0.43 -14.50 -12.24
N THR A 115 1.24 -14.19 -13.27
CA THR A 115 0.72 -13.85 -14.60
C THR A 115 0.00 -15.02 -15.27
N GLN A 116 0.46 -16.26 -15.08
CA GLN A 116 -0.22 -17.45 -15.62
C GLN A 116 -1.63 -17.64 -15.06
N VAL A 117 -1.88 -17.20 -13.82
CA VAL A 117 -3.20 -17.28 -13.16
C VAL A 117 -4.02 -15.98 -13.30
N GLY A 118 -3.58 -15.09 -14.20
CA GLY A 118 -4.33 -13.91 -14.64
C GLY A 118 -4.07 -12.63 -13.84
N PHE A 119 -3.00 -12.58 -13.03
CA PHE A 119 -2.55 -11.33 -12.42
C PHE A 119 -1.67 -10.53 -13.38
N THR A 120 -1.62 -9.23 -13.17
CA THR A 120 -0.79 -8.31 -13.97
C THR A 120 0.05 -7.44 -13.05
N LEU A 121 1.19 -6.95 -13.54
CA LEU A 121 2.05 -6.06 -12.77
C LEU A 121 1.29 -4.75 -12.45
N TRP A 122 1.21 -4.42 -11.16
CA TRP A 122 0.54 -3.21 -10.69
C TRP A 122 1.48 -2.01 -10.72
N LYS A 123 1.06 -0.93 -11.38
CA LYS A 123 1.84 0.32 -11.52
C LYS A 123 1.54 1.36 -10.44
N GLY A 124 0.47 1.18 -9.66
CA GLY A 124 0.07 2.10 -8.61
C GLY A 124 0.94 1.96 -7.35
N SER A 125 0.98 3.01 -6.54
CA SER A 125 1.68 3.00 -5.24
C SER A 125 0.79 2.45 -4.13
N LYS A 126 1.38 1.81 -3.10
CA LYS A 126 0.67 1.53 -1.85
C LYS A 126 0.30 2.88 -1.20
N LYS A 127 -0.98 3.12 -0.95
CA LYS A 127 -1.40 4.27 -0.13
C LYS A 127 -1.08 3.91 1.34
N LYS A 128 -0.14 4.64 1.94
CA LYS A 128 0.25 4.50 3.35
C LYS A 128 -0.81 5.07 4.28
#